data_AF-A0A819BSC6-F1
#
_entry.id   AF-A0A819BSC6-F1
#
_cell.length_a   1.000
_cell.length_b   1.000
_cell.length_c   1.000
_cell.angle_alpha   90.00
_cell.angle_beta   90.00
_cell.angle_gamma   90.00
#
_symmetry.space_group_name_H-M   'P 1'
#
loop_
_entity.id
_entity.type
_entity.pdbx_description
1 polymer ?
#
loop_
_entity_poly.entity_id
_entity_poly.type
_entity_poly.pdbx_seq_one_letter_code
_entity_poly.pdbx_strand_id
1 'polypeptide(L)'
;ELINGLKDLYHASDKSEQVRLLTIAPTNWGRQKVQKFLDSPERQARQSRELRSTKGVLTSPEYLRDNQPLDASVSHAVIKFYEQDWISRVSPNKSDVLLIKKQPVSKRFMLLTIGEAFEKLKSDFF
;
A
#
# COMPACT_ATOMS: atom_id res chain seq x y z
N GLU A 1 -18.42 -29.34 -2.32
CA GLU A 1 -17.12 -29.08 -2.98
C GLU A 1 -16.94 -27.62 -3.36
N LEU A 2 -17.80 -27.04 -4.21
CA LEU A 2 -17.67 -25.64 -4.68
C LEU A 2 -17.46 -24.60 -3.56
N ILE A 3 -18.31 -24.60 -2.52
CA ILE A 3 -18.22 -23.61 -1.42
C ILE A 3 -16.95 -23.79 -0.61
N ASN A 4 -16.49 -25.03 -0.40
CA ASN A 4 -15.25 -25.29 0.32
C ASN A 4 -14.05 -24.81 -0.49
N GLY A 5 -14.01 -25.10 -1.80
CA GLY A 5 -12.97 -24.57 -2.68
C GLY A 5 -12.92 -23.03 -2.70
N LEU A 6 -14.08 -22.37 -2.61
CA LEU A 6 -14.13 -20.91 -2.50
C LEU A 6 -13.54 -20.40 -1.16
N LYS A 7 -13.80 -21.09 -0.06
CA LYS A 7 -13.21 -20.77 1.25
C LYS A 7 -11.69 -20.99 1.24
N ASP A 8 -11.23 -22.09 0.67
CA ASP A 8 -9.81 -22.39 0.56
C ASP A 8 -9.10 -21.33 -0.29
N LEU A 9 -9.69 -20.95 -1.43
CA LEU A 9 -9.19 -19.86 -2.27
C LEU A 9 -9.14 -18.53 -1.51
N TYR A 10 -10.19 -18.19 -0.75
CA TYR A 10 -10.24 -16.97 0.05
C TYR A 10 -9.12 -16.91 1.10
N HIS A 11 -8.88 -18.00 1.83
CA HIS A 11 -7.84 -18.03 2.87
C HIS A 11 -6.42 -18.07 2.30
N ALA A 12 -6.22 -18.59 1.09
CA ALA A 12 -4.94 -18.56 0.38
C ALA A 12 -4.65 -17.22 -0.32
N SER A 13 -5.66 -16.36 -0.45
CA SER A 13 -5.59 -15.10 -1.22
C SER A 13 -5.05 -13.92 -0.42
N ASP A 14 -4.54 -12.91 -1.13
CA ASP A 14 -4.20 -11.63 -0.52
C ASP A 14 -5.47 -10.81 -0.15
N LYS A 15 -5.27 -9.67 0.53
CA LYS A 15 -6.38 -8.83 1.00
C LYS A 15 -7.24 -8.27 -0.14
N SER A 16 -6.66 -8.04 -1.31
CA SER A 16 -7.35 -7.50 -2.49
C SER A 16 -8.29 -8.53 -3.07
N GLU A 17 -7.76 -9.72 -3.32
CA GLU A 17 -8.51 -10.84 -3.87
C GLU A 17 -9.56 -11.34 -2.87
N GLN A 18 -9.27 -11.35 -1.56
CA GLN A 18 -10.27 -11.61 -0.52
C GLN A 18 -11.49 -10.69 -0.62
N VAL A 19 -11.28 -9.37 -0.78
CA VAL A 19 -12.39 -8.40 -0.94
C VAL A 19 -13.14 -8.64 -2.23
N ARG A 20 -12.43 -8.93 -3.33
CA ARG A 20 -13.03 -9.27 -4.62
C ARG A 20 -13.91 -10.52 -4.53
N LEU A 21 -13.44 -11.59 -3.91
CA LEU A 21 -14.20 -12.84 -3.72
C LEU A 21 -15.48 -12.62 -2.89
N LEU A 22 -15.42 -11.78 -1.85
CA LEU A 22 -16.59 -11.45 -1.04
C LEU A 22 -17.70 -10.72 -1.82
N THR A 23 -17.39 -10.08 -2.96
CA THR A 23 -18.42 -9.45 -3.81
C THR A 23 -19.39 -10.46 -4.44
N ILE A 24 -19.08 -11.76 -4.43
CA ILE A 24 -19.99 -12.82 -4.89
C ILE A 24 -21.22 -12.92 -3.96
N ALA A 25 -21.08 -12.56 -2.69
CA ALA A 25 -22.12 -12.70 -1.67
C ALA A 25 -23.37 -11.87 -2.00
N PRO A 26 -24.59 -12.47 -2.07
CA PRO A 26 -25.82 -11.84 -2.57
C PRO A 26 -26.12 -10.42 -2.07
N THR A 27 -26.72 -9.58 -2.91
CA THR A 27 -27.02 -8.17 -2.57
C THR A 27 -28.00 -8.00 -1.40
N ASN A 28 -28.89 -8.97 -1.19
CA ASN A 28 -29.82 -9.00 -0.06
C ASN A 28 -29.16 -9.42 1.26
N TRP A 29 -27.87 -9.77 1.28
CA TRP A 29 -27.18 -10.12 2.52
C TRP A 29 -26.69 -8.87 3.27
N GLY A 30 -26.99 -8.85 4.57
CA GLY A 30 -26.39 -7.91 5.52
C GLY A 30 -24.92 -8.20 5.78
N ARG A 31 -24.20 -7.23 6.33
CA ARG A 31 -22.75 -7.29 6.58
C ARG A 31 -22.34 -8.52 7.38
N GLN A 32 -23.07 -8.83 8.45
CA GLN A 32 -22.79 -9.99 9.32
C GLN A 32 -22.93 -11.33 8.58
N LYS A 33 -23.85 -11.43 7.62
CA LYS A 33 -24.04 -12.66 6.84
C LYS A 33 -22.91 -12.85 5.82
N VAL A 34 -22.48 -11.76 5.18
CA VAL A 34 -21.30 -11.74 4.30
C VAL A 34 -20.04 -12.09 5.09
N GLN A 35 -19.88 -11.54 6.29
CA GLN A 35 -18.78 -11.81 7.19
C GLN A 35 -18.65 -13.32 7.47
N LYS A 36 -19.74 -13.94 7.91
CA LYS A 36 -19.79 -15.36 8.28
C LYS A 36 -19.64 -16.32 7.09
N PHE A 37 -19.87 -15.86 5.86
CA PHE A 37 -19.83 -16.72 4.67
C PHE A 37 -18.43 -17.28 4.38
N LEU A 38 -17.41 -16.42 4.45
CA LEU A 38 -15.99 -16.78 4.23
C LEU A 38 -15.11 -16.47 5.45
N ASP A 39 -15.71 -16.36 6.64
CA ASP A 39 -15.02 -16.01 7.89
C ASP A 39 -14.08 -14.79 7.75
N SER A 40 -14.65 -13.71 7.21
CA SER A 40 -13.90 -12.49 6.90
C SER A 40 -13.96 -11.47 8.06
N PRO A 41 -12.94 -10.61 8.22
CA PRO A 41 -13.06 -9.39 8.99
C PRO A 41 -14.23 -8.50 8.54
N GLU A 42 -14.93 -7.87 9.50
CA GLU A 42 -16.08 -6.98 9.23
C GLU A 42 -15.74 -5.89 8.18
N ARG A 43 -14.53 -5.34 8.23
CA ARG A 43 -14.06 -4.32 7.28
C ARG A 43 -14.10 -4.81 5.81
N GLN A 44 -13.74 -6.06 5.55
CA GLN A 44 -13.75 -6.64 4.18
C GLN A 44 -15.18 -6.94 3.74
N ALA A 45 -16.05 -7.40 4.65
CA ALA A 45 -17.48 -7.58 4.38
C ALA A 45 -18.17 -6.24 4.07
N ARG A 46 -17.80 -5.15 4.76
CA ARG A 46 -18.30 -3.80 4.45
C ARG A 46 -17.81 -3.33 3.08
N GLN A 47 -16.50 -3.40 2.84
CA GLN A 47 -15.86 -2.93 1.61
C GLN A 47 -16.38 -3.68 0.37
N SER A 48 -16.47 -5.01 0.44
CA SER A 48 -16.98 -5.84 -0.67
C SER A 48 -18.43 -5.55 -1.02
N ARG A 49 -19.29 -5.26 -0.05
CA ARG A 49 -20.69 -4.87 -0.32
C ARG A 49 -20.79 -3.55 -1.04
N GLU A 50 -20.02 -2.55 -0.60
CA GLU A 50 -19.94 -1.24 -1.26
C GLU A 50 -19.38 -1.39 -2.69
N LEU A 51 -18.30 -2.14 -2.84
CA LEU A 51 -17.68 -2.43 -4.13
C LEU A 51 -18.65 -3.16 -5.08
N ARG A 52 -19.39 -4.16 -4.58
CA ARG A 52 -20.41 -4.86 -5.36
C ARG A 52 -21.54 -3.92 -5.79
N SER A 53 -21.98 -3.03 -4.89
CA SER A 53 -23.08 -2.09 -5.18
C SER A 53 -22.71 -1.05 -6.23
N THR A 54 -21.44 -0.67 -6.30
CA THR A 54 -20.94 0.39 -7.19
C THR A 54 -20.41 -0.16 -8.51
N LYS A 55 -19.68 -1.27 -8.47
CA LYS A 55 -18.94 -1.81 -9.62
C LYS A 55 -19.33 -3.24 -10.02
N GLY A 56 -20.06 -3.96 -9.18
CA GLY A 56 -20.58 -5.30 -9.49
C GLY A 56 -19.76 -6.46 -8.92
N VAL A 57 -20.13 -7.68 -9.32
CA VAL A 57 -19.54 -8.93 -8.82
C VAL A 57 -18.15 -9.15 -9.43
N LEU A 58 -17.21 -9.68 -8.63
CA LEU A 58 -15.81 -9.95 -8.97
C LEU A 58 -15.01 -8.72 -9.42
N THR A 59 -15.43 -7.53 -9.00
CA THR A 59 -14.63 -6.30 -9.18
C THR A 59 -13.47 -6.29 -8.20
N SER A 60 -12.28 -5.91 -8.68
CA SER A 60 -11.10 -5.68 -7.84
C SER A 60 -11.21 -4.35 -7.08
N PRO A 61 -10.85 -4.31 -5.78
CA PRO A 61 -10.79 -3.06 -5.04
C PRO A 61 -9.66 -2.16 -5.56
N GLU A 62 -9.97 -0.88 -5.78
CA GLU A 62 -8.97 0.15 -6.07
C GLU A 62 -8.52 0.80 -4.77
N TYR A 63 -7.28 0.58 -4.38
CA TYR A 63 -6.72 1.13 -3.13
C TYR A 63 -6.14 2.53 -3.28
N LEU A 64 -6.00 3.02 -4.51
CA LEU A 64 -5.35 4.29 -4.78
C LEU A 64 -6.18 5.50 -4.35
N ARG A 65 -7.50 5.39 -4.15
CA ARG A 65 -8.38 6.52 -3.75
C ARG A 65 -8.06 7.80 -4.52
N ASP A 66 -8.02 7.72 -5.83
CA ASP A 66 -7.67 8.84 -6.74
C ASP A 66 -6.26 9.43 -6.56
N ASN A 67 -5.42 8.86 -5.70
CA ASN A 67 -4.00 9.19 -5.63
C ASN A 67 -3.31 8.62 -6.86
N GLN A 68 -2.68 9.50 -7.63
CA GLN A 68 -1.75 9.06 -8.67
C GLN A 68 -0.40 8.76 -8.01
N PRO A 69 0.13 7.54 -8.17
CA PRO A 69 1.49 7.26 -7.71
C PRO A 69 2.46 8.20 -8.42
N LEU A 70 3.46 8.70 -7.68
CA LEU A 70 4.55 9.46 -8.29
C LEU A 70 5.25 8.59 -9.33
N ASP A 71 5.62 9.21 -10.45
CA ASP A 71 6.41 8.52 -11.44
C ASP A 71 7.75 8.04 -10.83
N ALA A 72 8.21 6.88 -11.29
CA ALA A 72 9.42 6.27 -10.76
C ALA A 72 10.65 7.16 -11.02
N SER A 73 10.68 7.88 -12.14
CA SER A 73 11.78 8.80 -12.45
C SER A 73 11.83 9.98 -11.48
N VAL A 74 10.68 10.56 -11.15
CA VAL A 74 10.55 11.67 -10.18
C VAL A 74 10.99 11.20 -8.79
N SER A 75 10.49 10.04 -8.37
CA SER A 75 10.86 9.45 -7.08
C SER A 75 12.37 9.21 -6.97
N HIS A 76 12.98 8.68 -8.04
CA HIS A 76 14.42 8.43 -8.11
C HIS A 76 15.24 9.72 -8.10
N ALA A 77 14.78 10.76 -8.81
CA ALA A 77 15.44 12.06 -8.83
C ALA A 77 15.45 12.72 -7.45
N VAL A 78 14.33 12.69 -6.74
CA VAL A 78 14.23 13.21 -5.37
C VAL A 78 15.12 12.42 -4.41
N ILE A 79 15.11 11.08 -4.48
CA ILE A 79 15.99 10.24 -3.65
C ILE A 79 17.46 10.59 -3.92
N LYS A 80 17.87 10.64 -5.19
CA LYS A 80 19.24 10.99 -5.57
C LYS A 80 19.67 12.35 -5.06
N PHE A 81 18.80 13.36 -5.11
CA PHE A 81 19.08 14.67 -4.55
C PHE A 81 19.40 14.58 -3.05
N TYR A 82 18.55 13.90 -2.27
CA TYR A 82 18.77 13.76 -0.83
C TYR A 82 19.97 12.87 -0.48
N GLU A 83 20.42 12.01 -1.39
CA GLU A 83 21.62 11.18 -1.23
C GLU A 83 22.93 11.89 -1.57
N GLN A 84 22.90 13.13 -2.07
CA GLN A 84 24.11 13.89 -2.33
C GLN A 84 24.85 14.19 -1.03
N ASP A 85 26.18 14.07 -1.05
CA ASP A 85 27.03 14.16 0.14
C ASP A 85 26.97 15.52 0.84
N TRP A 86 26.54 16.57 0.13
CA TRP A 86 26.36 17.91 0.68
C TRP A 86 24.94 18.14 1.26
N ILE A 87 23.97 17.27 0.95
CA ILE A 87 22.62 17.28 1.56
C ILE A 87 22.59 16.38 2.78
N SER A 88 23.10 15.17 2.67
CA SER A 88 23.09 14.18 3.75
C SER A 88 24.29 13.25 3.68
N ARG A 89 24.68 12.66 4.81
CA ARG A 89 25.77 11.68 4.90
C ARG A 89 25.31 10.36 5.49
N VAL A 90 25.88 9.25 5.04
CA VAL A 90 25.63 7.93 5.63
C VAL A 90 26.23 7.85 7.04
N SER A 91 25.51 7.26 7.99
CA SER A 91 26.07 6.97 9.31
C SER A 91 27.20 5.95 9.20
N PRO A 92 28.39 6.21 9.77
CA PRO A 92 29.46 5.23 9.81
C PRO A 92 29.21 4.13 10.85
N ASN A 93 28.20 4.28 11.71
CA ASN A 93 27.96 3.40 12.83
C ASN A 93 27.15 2.15 12.42
N LYS A 94 27.65 0.97 12.78
CA LYS A 94 27.00 -0.32 12.48
C LYS A 94 25.62 -0.48 13.13
N SER A 95 25.35 0.24 14.23
CA SER A 95 24.03 0.22 14.87
C SER A 95 23.00 1.12 14.18
N ASP A 96 23.42 2.03 13.30
CA ASP A 96 22.54 2.93 12.58
C ASP A 96 22.09 2.33 11.25
N VAL A 97 21.44 1.17 11.33
CA VAL A 97 20.92 0.42 10.19
C VAL A 97 19.45 0.11 10.40
N LEU A 98 18.65 0.29 9.36
CA LEU A 98 17.22 -0.03 9.31
C LEU A 98 16.99 -1.21 8.36
N LEU A 99 15.95 -2.00 8.59
CA LEU A 99 15.54 -3.06 7.66
C LEU A 99 14.41 -2.54 6.76
N ILE A 100 14.71 -2.26 5.50
CA ILE A 100 13.72 -1.85 4.49
C ILE A 100 13.54 -3.02 3.53
N LYS A 101 12.32 -3.57 3.44
CA LYS A 101 12.02 -4.77 2.62
C LYS A 101 12.99 -5.93 2.89
N LYS A 102 13.32 -6.15 4.17
CA LYS A 102 14.30 -7.15 4.68
C LYS A 102 15.76 -6.90 4.25
N GLN A 103 16.07 -5.75 3.65
CA GLN A 103 17.43 -5.36 3.32
C GLN A 103 17.96 -4.35 4.35
N PRO A 104 19.19 -4.52 4.87
CA PRO A 104 19.82 -3.55 5.76
C PRO A 104 20.18 -2.28 4.99
N VAL A 105 19.71 -1.13 5.46
CA VAL A 105 19.97 0.20 4.89
C VAL A 105 20.48 1.10 6.00
N SER A 106 21.69 1.65 5.83
CA SER A 106 22.27 2.59 6.80
C SER A 106 21.49 3.89 6.84
N LYS A 107 21.25 4.42 8.05
CA LYS A 107 20.63 5.74 8.22
C LYS A 107 21.52 6.81 7.58
N ARG A 108 20.89 7.85 7.05
CA ARG A 108 21.58 9.06 6.59
C ARG A 108 21.23 10.23 7.51
N PHE A 109 22.21 11.04 7.85
CA PHE A 109 22.04 12.26 8.62
C PHE A 109 22.02 13.45 7.66
N MET A 110 20.97 14.25 7.77
CA MET A 110 20.87 15.50 7.04
C MET A 110 21.95 16.47 7.52
N LEU A 111 22.66 17.07 6.58
CA LEU A 111 23.65 18.12 6.82
C LEU A 111 23.03 19.52 6.73
N LEU A 112 21.87 19.62 6.09
CA LEU A 112 21.04 20.82 6.03
C LEU A 112 19.72 20.59 6.78
N THR A 113 19.04 21.66 7.13
CA THR A 113 17.64 21.54 7.53
C THR A 113 16.78 21.10 6.35
N ILE A 114 15.61 20.51 6.64
CA ILE A 114 14.67 20.08 5.60
C ILE A 114 14.22 21.27 4.75
N GLY A 115 14.04 22.45 5.37
CA GLY A 115 13.66 23.67 4.66
C GLY A 115 14.71 24.11 3.64
N GLU A 116 15.98 24.15 4.03
CA GLU A 116 17.09 24.51 3.13
C GLU A 116 17.26 23.50 1.99
N ALA A 117 17.16 22.21 2.31
CA ALA A 117 17.22 21.16 1.30
C ALA A 117 16.06 21.28 0.30
N PHE A 118 14.86 21.63 0.76
CA PHE A 118 13.69 21.81 -0.10
C PHE A 118 13.81 23.03 -1.01
N GLU A 119 14.30 24.17 -0.50
CA GLU A 119 14.51 25.36 -1.34
C GLU A 119 15.57 25.11 -2.42
N LYS A 120 16.61 24.32 -2.10
CA LYS A 120 17.59 23.88 -3.11
C LYS A 120 17.01 22.91 -4.12
N LEU A 121 16.22 21.93 -3.67
CA LEU A 121 15.51 21.03 -4.56
C LEU A 121 14.60 21.80 -5.53
N LYS A 122 13.92 22.85 -5.05
CA LYS A 122 13.13 23.70 -5.93
C LYS A 122 13.99 24.35 -7.00
N SER A 123 15.08 25.00 -6.61
CA SER A 123 15.99 25.69 -7.54
C SER A 123 16.60 24.76 -8.60
N ASP A 124 16.82 23.49 -8.27
CA ASP A 124 17.46 22.53 -9.17
C ASP A 124 16.46 21.86 -10.14
N PHE A 125 15.16 21.81 -9.78
CA PHE A 125 14.14 21.05 -10.51
C PHE A 125 12.98 21.88 -11.06
N PHE A 126 12.80 23.13 -10.62
CA PHE A 126 11.74 24.06 -11.03
C PHE A 126 12.31 25.42 -11.39
#